data_AF-A0AAJ3AYP2-F1
#
_entry.id   AF-A0AAJ3AYP2-F1
#
_cell.length_a   1.000
_cell.length_b   1.000
_cell.length_c   1.000
_cell.angle_alpha   90.00
_cell.angle_beta   90.00
_cell.angle_gamma   90.00
#
_symmetry.space_group_name_H-M   'P 1'
#
loop_
_entity.id
_entity.type
_entity.pdbx_description
1 polymer ?
#
loop_
_entity_poly.entity_id
_entity_poly.type
_entity_poly.pdbx_seq_one_letter_code
_entity_poly.pdbx_strand_id
1 'polypeptide(L)'
;MSEEVVSDLEAAHDYRNQLLERLNTDDPRFYVLPVERLDEAVDFIKGQYPGLDFTDVDLKSNLADLSAAGATRSEFDMEESRSEIERVAKNIGYNLHGGVSAGIIYGEGVSAKQQKVMLTEASVIFMTRHLGTLIYRLAKLLARTLPQSVDADGSKSIIWALDEINEVLYADKQLQQDWDFFFVDYSLDPNCPSIGEARKVESSDEAHLIFDLCESMEWFVLSHEYGHHIMQHSLGGVAGAQGEEYELAKGKECQADLIGAHICMALGAQNNRGLNFSAMFNIGAVIILTVLDCVMRGRSIMRSGSDDDFSDSSTHPPLDYRLGAISFMLRHIYQEEKPGSEEEVQWALSYQNKAKELIEHIWGHSKKHLHKCYLHGMRSK
;
A
#
# COMPACT_ATOMS: atom_id res chain seq x y z
N MET A 1 28.05 14.12 -36.29
CA MET A 1 26.82 14.17 -35.48
C MET A 1 27.00 13.13 -34.40
N SER A 2 27.34 13.55 -33.18
CA SER A 2 27.32 12.65 -32.02
C SER A 2 25.87 12.39 -31.69
N GLU A 3 25.41 11.14 -31.85
CA GLU A 3 24.14 10.72 -31.28
C GLU A 3 24.21 10.96 -29.77
N GLU A 4 23.30 11.81 -29.29
CA GLU A 4 23.15 12.09 -27.86
C GLU A 4 22.63 10.79 -27.23
N VAL A 5 23.48 10.13 -26.43
CA VAL A 5 23.09 8.92 -25.71
C VAL A 5 22.13 9.37 -24.62
N VAL A 6 20.83 9.20 -24.85
CA VAL A 6 19.78 9.40 -23.85
C VAL A 6 20.08 8.49 -22.66
N SER A 7 20.07 9.04 -21.45
CA SER A 7 20.31 8.23 -20.26
C SER A 7 19.18 7.21 -20.04
N ASP A 8 19.49 6.05 -19.46
CA ASP A 8 18.50 5.00 -19.18
C ASP A 8 17.30 5.53 -18.38
N LEU A 9 17.54 6.48 -17.45
CA LEU A 9 16.51 7.11 -16.64
C LEU A 9 15.62 8.06 -17.47
N GLU A 10 16.18 8.86 -18.38
CA GLU A 10 15.40 9.68 -19.29
C GLU A 10 14.51 8.82 -20.20
N ALA A 11 15.02 7.69 -20.68
CA ALA A 11 14.24 6.72 -21.43
C ALA A 11 13.09 6.13 -20.59
N ALA A 12 13.29 5.93 -19.28
CA ALA A 12 12.23 5.49 -18.37
C ALA A 12 11.18 6.55 -18.11
N HIS A 13 11.56 7.83 -18.00
CA HIS A 13 10.60 8.94 -17.91
C HIS A 13 9.77 9.07 -19.19
N ASP A 14 10.42 9.01 -20.36
CA ASP A 14 9.72 9.05 -21.66
C ASP A 14 8.77 7.85 -21.81
N TYR A 15 9.23 6.63 -21.52
CA TYR A 15 8.38 5.44 -21.57
C TYR A 15 7.16 5.54 -20.63
N ARG A 16 7.37 6.07 -19.41
CA ARG A 16 6.27 6.31 -18.46
C ARG A 16 5.23 7.24 -19.08
N ASN A 17 5.66 8.39 -19.59
CA ASN A 17 4.78 9.42 -20.13
C ASN A 17 3.99 8.90 -21.33
N GLN A 18 4.64 8.16 -22.24
CA GLN A 18 3.97 7.51 -23.36
C GLN A 18 2.92 6.49 -22.89
N LEU A 19 3.18 5.74 -21.82
CA LEU A 19 2.20 4.78 -21.30
C LEU A 19 1.00 5.50 -20.67
N LEU A 20 1.26 6.57 -19.91
CA LEU A 20 0.20 7.38 -19.30
C LEU A 20 -0.72 8.01 -20.38
N GLU A 21 -0.13 8.58 -21.44
CA GLU A 21 -0.88 9.08 -22.58
C GLU A 21 -1.74 7.98 -23.24
N ARG A 22 -1.17 6.79 -23.47
CA ARG A 22 -1.90 5.67 -24.09
C ARG A 22 -3.05 5.15 -23.26
N LEU A 23 -2.89 5.12 -21.93
CA LEU A 23 -3.91 4.66 -21.01
C LEU A 23 -4.97 5.74 -20.74
N ASN A 24 -4.82 6.92 -21.35
CA ASN A 24 -5.68 8.09 -21.12
C ASN A 24 -5.82 8.44 -19.63
N THR A 25 -4.76 8.14 -18.85
CA THR A 25 -4.69 8.36 -17.41
C THR A 25 -4.52 9.84 -17.07
N ASP A 26 -4.07 10.61 -18.05
CA ASP A 26 -3.61 11.99 -17.87
C ASP A 26 -4.60 13.03 -18.40
N ASP A 27 -5.86 12.67 -18.69
CA ASP A 27 -6.89 13.68 -18.99
C ASP A 27 -7.17 14.51 -17.72
N PRO A 28 -6.66 15.76 -17.64
CA PRO A 28 -6.69 16.53 -16.41
C PRO A 28 -8.12 16.88 -15.99
N ARG A 29 -9.08 16.82 -16.93
CA ARG A 29 -10.49 17.15 -16.66
C ARG A 29 -11.14 16.22 -15.64
N PHE A 30 -10.62 14.99 -15.46
CA PHE A 30 -11.15 14.06 -14.46
C PHE A 30 -10.53 14.24 -13.07
N TYR A 31 -9.43 14.99 -12.95
CA TYR A 31 -8.61 14.99 -11.72
C TYR A 31 -8.17 16.37 -11.24
N VAL A 32 -8.31 17.41 -12.06
CA VAL A 32 -8.10 18.80 -11.66
C VAL A 32 -9.36 19.27 -10.94
N LEU A 33 -9.20 19.64 -9.67
CA LEU A 33 -10.24 20.34 -8.93
C LEU A 33 -10.42 21.73 -9.57
N PRO A 34 -11.58 22.05 -10.15
CA PRO A 34 -11.76 23.36 -10.76
C PRO A 34 -11.58 24.47 -9.72
N VAL A 35 -10.92 25.57 -10.08
CA VAL A 35 -10.59 26.68 -9.19
C VAL A 35 -11.86 27.23 -8.51
N GLU A 36 -12.97 27.27 -9.24
CA GLU A 36 -14.30 27.66 -8.75
C GLU A 36 -14.87 26.75 -7.65
N ARG A 37 -14.32 25.55 -7.45
CA ARG A 37 -14.72 24.58 -6.42
C ARG A 37 -13.71 24.46 -5.28
N LEU A 38 -12.69 25.32 -5.22
CA LEU A 38 -11.70 25.29 -4.14
C LEU A 38 -12.33 25.51 -2.77
N ASP A 39 -13.28 26.43 -2.65
CA ASP A 39 -14.00 26.69 -1.40
C ASP A 39 -14.77 25.45 -0.92
N GLU A 40 -15.51 24.79 -1.84
CA GLU A 40 -16.22 23.54 -1.53
C GLU A 40 -15.27 22.43 -1.07
N ALA A 41 -14.10 22.32 -1.69
CA ALA A 41 -13.09 21.32 -1.33
C ALA A 41 -12.46 21.60 0.04
N VAL A 42 -12.20 22.87 0.36
CA VAL A 42 -11.70 23.30 1.68
C VAL A 42 -12.74 22.97 2.75
N ASP A 43 -13.99 23.34 2.53
CA ASP A 43 -15.09 23.03 3.45
C ASP A 43 -15.27 21.53 3.63
N PHE A 44 -15.15 20.76 2.55
CA PHE A 44 -15.17 19.31 2.60
C PHE A 44 -14.03 18.75 3.44
N ILE A 45 -12.78 19.16 3.20
CA ILE A 45 -11.59 18.70 3.95
C ILE A 45 -11.74 19.03 5.43
N LYS A 46 -12.12 20.27 5.77
CA LYS A 46 -12.38 20.67 7.16
C LYS A 46 -13.50 19.85 7.80
N GLY A 47 -14.55 19.55 7.04
CA GLY A 47 -15.63 18.67 7.48
C GLY A 47 -15.20 17.21 7.70
N GLN A 48 -14.18 16.74 6.99
CA GLN A 48 -13.59 15.40 7.17
C GLN A 48 -12.56 15.34 8.29
N TYR A 49 -11.99 16.46 8.69
CA TYR A 49 -10.94 16.54 9.72
C TYR A 49 -11.23 17.63 10.75
N PRO A 50 -12.38 17.56 11.45
CA PRO A 50 -12.80 18.60 12.38
C PRO A 50 -11.83 18.83 13.55
N GLY A 51 -10.99 17.84 13.87
CA GLY A 51 -9.98 17.91 14.94
C GLY A 51 -8.62 18.46 14.52
N LEU A 52 -8.43 18.84 13.25
CA LEU A 52 -7.18 19.39 12.73
C LEU A 52 -7.28 20.89 12.47
N ASP A 53 -6.25 21.63 12.86
CA ASP A 53 -6.18 23.08 12.67
C ASP A 53 -5.60 23.40 11.29
N PHE A 54 -6.49 23.59 10.32
CA PHE A 54 -6.13 24.03 8.97
C PHE A 54 -6.56 25.48 8.73
N THR A 55 -5.63 26.31 8.26
CA THR A 55 -6.02 27.63 7.74
C THR A 55 -6.58 27.49 6.32
N ASP A 56 -7.58 28.31 5.98
CA ASP A 56 -8.12 28.34 4.61
C ASP A 56 -7.04 28.71 3.60
N VAL A 57 -6.08 29.55 4.00
CA VAL A 57 -5.00 30.02 3.15
C VAL A 57 -4.08 28.86 2.78
N ASP A 58 -3.69 28.03 3.75
CA ASP A 58 -2.80 26.88 3.51
C ASP A 58 -3.48 25.84 2.62
N LEU A 59 -4.74 25.49 2.91
CA LEU A 59 -5.48 24.53 2.11
C LEU A 59 -5.73 25.04 0.69
N LYS A 60 -6.11 26.31 0.53
CA LYS A 60 -6.32 26.90 -0.79
C LYS A 60 -5.03 27.00 -1.58
N SER A 61 -3.91 27.35 -0.96
CA SER A 61 -2.60 27.37 -1.63
C SER A 61 -2.25 25.97 -2.13
N ASN A 62 -2.29 24.96 -1.25
CA ASN A 62 -1.96 23.59 -1.61
C ASN A 62 -2.90 23.04 -2.70
N LEU A 63 -4.20 23.30 -2.61
CA LEU A 63 -5.18 22.86 -3.62
C LEU A 63 -5.03 23.63 -4.93
N ALA A 64 -4.71 24.94 -4.88
CA ALA A 64 -4.46 25.75 -6.06
C ALA A 64 -3.17 25.31 -6.75
N ASP A 65 -2.12 24.97 -6.02
CA ASP A 65 -0.87 24.42 -6.58
C ASP A 65 -1.14 23.07 -7.25
N LEU A 66 -1.90 22.18 -6.61
CA LEU A 66 -2.37 20.92 -7.20
C LEU A 66 -3.25 21.13 -8.45
N SER A 67 -4.03 22.22 -8.49
CA SER A 67 -4.88 22.56 -9.64
C SER A 67 -4.11 23.26 -10.77
N ALA A 68 -3.10 24.07 -10.45
CA ALA A 68 -2.37 24.92 -11.37
C ALA A 68 -1.16 24.22 -11.99
N ALA A 69 -0.62 23.19 -11.33
CA ALA A 69 0.56 22.49 -11.79
C ALA A 69 0.45 21.98 -13.23
N GLY A 70 -0.74 21.62 -13.73
CA GLY A 70 -0.91 21.00 -15.06
C GLY A 70 -0.15 19.69 -15.25
N ALA A 71 0.75 19.37 -14.32
CA ALA A 71 1.40 18.10 -14.09
C ALA A 71 0.32 17.08 -13.80
N THR A 72 0.42 15.97 -14.48
CA THR A 72 -0.48 14.86 -14.28
C THR A 72 -0.25 14.40 -12.84
N ARG A 73 -1.32 14.37 -12.04
CA ARG A 73 -1.29 14.01 -10.61
C ARG A 73 -0.44 12.76 -10.33
N SER A 74 -0.32 11.89 -11.34
CA SER A 74 0.51 10.70 -11.38
C SER A 74 2.01 10.92 -11.12
N GLU A 75 2.60 12.06 -11.47
CA GLU A 75 4.00 12.35 -11.20
C GLU A 75 4.21 12.92 -9.79
N PHE A 76 3.35 13.86 -9.37
CA PHE A 76 3.50 14.55 -8.09
C PHE A 76 3.24 13.62 -6.89
N ASP A 77 2.27 12.70 -7.01
CA ASP A 77 1.82 11.86 -5.90
C ASP A 77 2.84 10.77 -5.50
N MET A 78 3.84 10.46 -6.33
CA MET A 78 4.83 9.41 -6.04
C MET A 78 6.29 9.87 -6.02
N GLU A 79 6.58 11.12 -6.42
CA GLU A 79 7.96 11.61 -6.51
C GLU A 79 8.66 11.71 -5.15
N GLU A 80 7.93 12.12 -4.11
CA GLU A 80 8.45 12.18 -2.74
C GLU A 80 8.79 10.77 -2.24
N SER A 81 7.84 9.84 -2.31
CA SER A 81 8.04 8.43 -1.94
C SER A 81 9.17 7.78 -2.75
N ARG A 82 9.26 8.07 -4.06
CA ARG A 82 10.35 7.60 -4.92
C ARG A 82 11.70 8.09 -4.41
N SER A 83 11.82 9.39 -4.18
CA SER A 83 13.06 10.02 -3.72
C SER A 83 13.51 9.49 -2.36
N GLU A 84 12.58 9.32 -1.43
CA GLU A 84 12.82 8.72 -0.11
C GLU A 84 13.31 7.27 -0.22
N ILE A 85 12.60 6.43 -1.00
CA ILE A 85 12.98 5.03 -1.23
C ILE A 85 14.35 4.94 -1.89
N GLU A 86 14.62 5.71 -2.94
CA GLU A 86 15.92 5.67 -3.62
C GLU A 86 17.07 6.07 -2.69
N ARG A 87 16.85 7.14 -1.90
CA ARG A 87 17.83 7.62 -0.91
C ARG A 87 18.14 6.51 0.09
N VAL A 88 17.11 5.90 0.68
CA VAL A 88 17.28 4.83 1.67
C VAL A 88 17.91 3.59 1.05
N ALA A 89 17.43 3.13 -0.11
CA ALA A 89 17.97 1.98 -0.81
C ALA A 89 19.47 2.13 -1.12
N LYS A 90 19.89 3.31 -1.59
CA LYS A 90 21.31 3.64 -1.80
C LYS A 90 22.10 3.65 -0.50
N ASN A 91 21.54 4.22 0.57
CA ASN A 91 22.18 4.28 1.89
C ASN A 91 22.43 2.91 2.51
N ILE A 92 21.52 1.95 2.31
CA ILE A 92 21.68 0.57 2.79
C ILE A 92 22.45 -0.33 1.80
N GLY A 93 22.94 0.24 0.69
CA GLY A 93 23.89 -0.40 -0.22
C GLY A 93 23.29 -1.09 -1.45
N TYR A 94 22.00 -0.90 -1.75
CA TYR A 94 21.41 -1.44 -2.98
C TYR A 94 21.77 -0.61 -4.22
N ASN A 95 21.87 -1.30 -5.36
CA ASN A 95 22.10 -0.69 -6.67
C ASN A 95 20.78 -0.55 -7.45
N LEU A 96 20.51 0.66 -7.96
CA LEU A 96 19.28 0.99 -8.69
C LEU A 96 19.48 1.05 -10.22
N HIS A 97 20.42 0.29 -10.75
CA HIS A 97 20.55 -0.11 -12.18
C HIS A 97 19.83 0.78 -13.22
N GLY A 98 20.49 1.80 -13.77
CA GLY A 98 19.90 2.67 -14.80
C GLY A 98 18.78 3.61 -14.30
N GLY A 99 18.23 3.39 -13.12
CA GLY A 99 17.25 4.22 -12.43
C GLY A 99 15.81 3.72 -12.53
N VAL A 100 14.93 4.35 -11.75
CA VAL A 100 13.50 4.04 -11.71
C VAL A 100 12.70 5.31 -11.96
N SER A 101 11.80 5.25 -12.93
CA SER A 101 10.70 6.20 -13.08
C SER A 101 9.47 5.63 -12.38
N ALA A 102 8.66 6.47 -11.74
CA ALA A 102 7.47 5.99 -11.02
C ALA A 102 6.26 6.89 -11.34
N GLY A 103 5.06 6.31 -11.38
CA GLY A 103 3.83 7.12 -11.43
C GLY A 103 2.54 6.38 -11.08
N ILE A 104 1.46 7.12 -10.87
CA ILE A 104 0.12 6.55 -10.67
C ILE A 104 -0.58 6.34 -12.02
N ILE A 105 -1.24 5.19 -12.19
CA ILE A 105 -2.14 4.94 -13.33
C ILE A 105 -3.60 4.88 -12.87
N TYR A 106 -4.51 5.40 -13.69
CA TYR A 106 -5.96 5.27 -13.53
C TYR A 106 -6.50 4.02 -14.25
N GLY A 107 -5.69 2.96 -14.28
CA GLY A 107 -6.07 1.67 -14.85
C GLY A 107 -6.94 0.86 -13.90
N GLU A 108 -7.46 -0.25 -14.42
CA GLU A 108 -8.21 -1.23 -13.65
C GLU A 108 -7.34 -1.95 -12.62
N GLY A 109 -7.97 -2.37 -11.53
CA GLY A 109 -7.39 -3.28 -10.56
C GLY A 109 -6.77 -2.57 -9.36
N VAL A 110 -6.58 -3.34 -8.30
CA VAL A 110 -5.75 -2.98 -7.14
C VAL A 110 -4.39 -3.64 -7.34
N SER A 111 -3.46 -2.93 -7.94
CA SER A 111 -2.12 -3.45 -8.23
C SER A 111 -1.05 -2.36 -8.23
N ALA A 112 0.19 -2.80 -7.97
CA ALA A 112 1.41 -2.13 -8.39
C ALA A 112 2.17 -3.07 -9.33
N LYS A 113 3.01 -2.52 -10.20
CA LYS A 113 3.85 -3.30 -11.11
C LYS A 113 5.10 -2.55 -11.52
N GLN A 114 6.21 -3.27 -11.58
CA GLN A 114 7.44 -2.85 -12.23
C GLN A 114 7.46 -3.32 -13.70
N GLN A 115 7.85 -2.44 -14.61
CA GLN A 115 8.01 -2.71 -16.03
C GLN A 115 9.43 -2.34 -16.49
N LYS A 116 10.09 -3.25 -17.20
CA LYS A 116 11.40 -3.00 -17.81
C LYS A 116 11.25 -2.02 -18.97
N VAL A 117 12.17 -1.07 -19.07
CA VAL A 117 12.32 -0.23 -20.28
C VAL A 117 13.20 -0.98 -21.28
N MET A 118 12.72 -1.10 -22.52
CA MET A 118 13.39 -1.90 -23.54
C MET A 118 14.79 -1.35 -23.82
N LEU A 119 15.77 -2.26 -23.92
CA LEU A 119 17.19 -1.95 -24.21
C LEU A 119 17.93 -1.16 -23.11
N THR A 120 17.33 -0.91 -21.96
CA THR A 120 17.98 -0.23 -20.82
C THR A 120 17.98 -1.12 -19.57
N GLU A 121 18.72 -0.70 -18.54
CA GLU A 121 18.61 -1.28 -17.19
C GLU A 121 17.51 -0.63 -16.35
N ALA A 122 17.03 0.55 -16.77
CA ALA A 122 16.01 1.28 -16.06
C ALA A 122 14.63 0.60 -16.08
N SER A 123 13.79 1.04 -15.17
CA SER A 123 12.44 0.50 -14.98
C SER A 123 11.42 1.58 -14.72
N VAL A 124 10.15 1.27 -14.98
CA VAL A 124 9.02 2.08 -14.58
C VAL A 124 8.16 1.33 -13.59
N ILE A 125 7.88 1.95 -12.45
CA ILE A 125 6.96 1.41 -11.43
C ILE A 125 5.64 2.16 -11.54
N PHE A 126 4.54 1.42 -11.63
CA PHE A 126 3.20 1.98 -11.62
C PHE A 126 2.41 1.48 -10.44
N MET A 127 1.70 2.39 -9.77
CA MET A 127 0.67 2.05 -8.81
C MET A 127 -0.69 2.46 -9.35
N THR A 128 -1.69 1.59 -9.23
CA THR A 128 -3.07 1.95 -9.58
C THR A 128 -3.65 2.90 -8.52
N ARG A 129 -4.46 3.87 -8.95
CA ARG A 129 -5.19 4.74 -8.01
C ARG A 129 -6.08 3.94 -7.04
N HIS A 130 -6.65 2.83 -7.50
CA HIS A 130 -7.47 1.98 -6.65
C HIS A 130 -6.67 1.33 -5.52
N LEU A 131 -5.38 1.03 -5.71
CA LEU A 131 -4.51 0.57 -4.63
C LEU A 131 -4.22 1.67 -3.60
N GLY A 132 -3.89 2.89 -4.03
CA GLY A 132 -3.74 4.02 -3.09
C GLY A 132 -5.05 4.30 -2.32
N THR A 133 -6.20 4.21 -3.00
CA THR A 133 -7.51 4.35 -2.34
C THR A 133 -7.77 3.21 -1.34
N LEU A 134 -7.39 1.97 -1.66
CA LEU A 134 -7.48 0.84 -0.74
C LEU A 134 -6.65 1.09 0.51
N ILE A 135 -5.38 1.45 0.35
CA ILE A 135 -4.45 1.73 1.45
C ILE A 135 -5.03 2.79 2.37
N TYR A 136 -5.50 3.92 1.81
CA TYR A 136 -6.06 5.00 2.60
C TYR A 136 -7.37 4.61 3.33
N ARG A 137 -8.28 3.90 2.66
CA ARG A 137 -9.50 3.38 3.31
C ARG A 137 -9.17 2.41 4.43
N LEU A 138 -8.22 1.51 4.19
CA LEU A 138 -7.77 0.52 5.14
C LEU A 138 -7.14 1.17 6.37
N ALA A 139 -6.26 2.16 6.18
CA ALA A 139 -5.66 2.93 7.27
C ALA A 139 -6.71 3.63 8.14
N LYS A 140 -7.74 4.24 7.52
CA LYS A 140 -8.88 4.82 8.25
C LYS A 140 -9.63 3.81 9.11
N LEU A 141 -9.96 2.66 8.55
CA LEU A 141 -10.68 1.62 9.29
C LEU A 141 -9.84 1.06 10.43
N LEU A 142 -8.55 0.86 10.21
CA LEU A 142 -7.62 0.39 11.23
C LEU A 142 -7.42 1.42 12.34
N ALA A 143 -7.24 2.70 12.02
CA ALA A 143 -7.05 3.75 13.03
C ALA A 143 -8.24 3.88 13.98
N ARG A 144 -9.46 3.63 13.49
CA ARG A 144 -10.67 3.59 14.32
C ARG A 144 -10.86 2.26 15.06
N THR A 145 -10.27 1.18 14.55
CA THR A 145 -10.32 -0.15 15.17
C THR A 145 -9.31 -0.29 16.30
N LEU A 146 -8.15 0.35 16.19
CA LEU A 146 -7.03 0.24 17.11
C LEU A 146 -7.18 1.24 18.27
N PRO A 147 -7.45 0.76 19.51
CA PRO A 147 -7.49 1.63 20.67
C PRO A 147 -6.11 2.26 20.93
N GLN A 148 -6.12 3.47 21.48
CA GLN A 148 -4.91 4.14 21.94
C GLN A 148 -4.90 4.21 23.47
N SER A 149 -3.78 3.84 24.08
CA SER A 149 -3.53 4.09 25.50
C SER A 149 -2.66 5.32 25.68
N VAL A 150 -2.80 5.96 26.84
CA VAL A 150 -1.89 7.01 27.31
C VAL A 150 -1.20 6.50 28.57
N ASP A 151 0.11 6.41 28.52
CA ASP A 151 0.95 5.97 29.63
C ASP A 151 1.07 7.07 30.70
N ALA A 152 1.62 6.71 31.87
CA ALA A 152 1.72 7.61 33.01
C ALA A 152 2.62 8.85 32.77
N ASP A 153 3.55 8.76 31.82
CA ASP A 153 4.41 9.88 31.38
C ASP A 153 3.79 10.69 30.23
N GLY A 154 2.58 10.32 29.78
CA GLY A 154 1.88 10.96 28.68
C GLY A 154 2.24 10.41 27.29
N SER A 155 3.10 9.39 27.17
CA SER A 155 3.32 8.73 25.88
C SER A 155 2.05 8.02 25.42
N LYS A 156 1.78 8.08 24.12
CA LYS A 156 0.65 7.37 23.51
C LYS A 156 1.17 6.09 22.88
N SER A 157 0.43 5.01 23.07
CA SER A 157 0.74 3.74 22.43
C SER A 157 -0.51 3.14 21.79
N ILE A 158 -0.30 2.33 20.76
CA ILE A 158 -1.36 1.61 20.08
C ILE A 158 -1.54 0.26 20.77
N ILE A 159 -2.77 -0.05 21.15
CA ILE A 159 -3.12 -1.34 21.73
C ILE A 159 -3.39 -2.34 20.61
N TRP A 160 -2.58 -3.41 20.59
CA TRP A 160 -2.72 -4.53 19.64
C TRP A 160 -3.34 -5.79 20.28
N ALA A 161 -3.91 -5.66 21.47
CA ALA A 161 -4.59 -6.76 22.15
C ALA A 161 -5.96 -6.99 21.52
N LEU A 162 -6.20 -8.20 21.00
CA LEU A 162 -7.43 -8.52 20.27
C LEU A 162 -8.69 -8.38 21.13
N ASP A 163 -8.61 -8.66 22.44
CA ASP A 163 -9.73 -8.52 23.35
C ASP A 163 -10.20 -7.07 23.47
N GLU A 164 -9.27 -6.11 23.60
CA GLU A 164 -9.59 -4.67 23.67
C GLU A 164 -10.08 -4.14 22.32
N ILE A 165 -9.51 -4.64 21.22
CA ILE A 165 -9.99 -4.31 19.87
C ILE A 165 -11.42 -4.83 19.67
N ASN A 166 -11.75 -6.02 20.16
CA ASN A 166 -13.09 -6.58 20.10
C ASN A 166 -14.11 -5.71 20.85
N GLU A 167 -13.73 -5.13 21.98
CA GLU A 167 -14.58 -4.19 22.71
C GLU A 167 -14.93 -2.98 21.83
N VAL A 168 -13.96 -2.40 21.12
CA VAL A 168 -14.20 -1.31 20.15
C VAL A 168 -15.11 -1.77 19.02
N LEU A 169 -14.80 -2.89 18.38
CA LEU A 169 -15.60 -3.41 17.27
C LEU A 169 -17.04 -3.68 17.70
N TYR A 170 -17.28 -4.31 18.85
CA TYR A 170 -18.62 -4.63 19.33
C TYR A 170 -19.42 -3.41 19.80
N ALA A 171 -18.75 -2.40 20.34
CA ALA A 171 -19.39 -1.13 20.70
C ALA A 171 -19.83 -0.34 19.46
N ASP A 172 -19.08 -0.43 18.36
CA ASP A 172 -19.29 0.37 17.16
C ASP A 172 -19.87 -0.44 16.00
N LYS A 173 -21.21 -0.49 15.93
CA LYS A 173 -21.93 -1.16 14.83
C LYS A 173 -21.64 -0.55 13.46
N GLN A 174 -21.35 0.75 13.40
CA GLN A 174 -21.07 1.41 12.13
C GLN A 174 -19.69 0.98 11.62
N LEU A 175 -18.70 0.88 12.50
CA LEU A 175 -17.37 0.37 12.15
C LEU A 175 -17.43 -1.06 11.58
N GLN A 176 -18.23 -1.94 12.19
CA GLN A 176 -18.44 -3.29 11.65
C GLN A 176 -19.05 -3.27 10.25
N GLN A 177 -20.05 -2.41 10.02
CA GLN A 177 -20.65 -2.24 8.68
C GLN A 177 -19.65 -1.69 7.67
N ASP A 178 -18.76 -0.80 8.09
CA ASP A 178 -17.74 -0.22 7.22
C ASP A 178 -16.72 -1.25 6.77
N TRP A 179 -16.32 -2.14 7.68
CA TRP A 179 -15.49 -3.31 7.34
C TRP A 179 -16.19 -4.26 6.38
N ASP A 180 -17.47 -4.55 6.62
CA ASP A 180 -18.27 -5.38 5.72
C ASP A 180 -18.34 -4.76 4.31
N PHE A 181 -18.64 -3.46 4.20
CA PHE A 181 -18.70 -2.76 2.91
C PHE A 181 -17.33 -2.64 2.24
N PHE A 182 -16.27 -2.42 3.00
CA PHE A 182 -14.91 -2.43 2.47
C PHE A 182 -14.62 -3.74 1.73
N PHE A 183 -14.83 -4.89 2.39
CA PHE A 183 -14.59 -6.18 1.72
C PHE A 183 -15.57 -6.45 0.57
N VAL A 184 -16.83 -6.02 0.66
CA VAL A 184 -17.80 -6.11 -0.44
C VAL A 184 -17.34 -5.32 -1.65
N ASP A 185 -16.93 -4.06 -1.48
CA ASP A 185 -16.52 -3.18 -2.57
C ASP A 185 -15.38 -3.79 -3.40
N TYR A 186 -14.34 -4.27 -2.72
CA TYR A 186 -13.15 -4.85 -3.36
C TYR A 186 -13.36 -6.27 -3.87
N SER A 187 -14.31 -7.03 -3.30
CA SER A 187 -14.63 -8.39 -3.77
C SER A 187 -15.60 -8.40 -4.95
N LEU A 188 -16.49 -7.41 -5.05
CA LEU A 188 -17.52 -7.34 -6.08
C LEU A 188 -16.95 -6.86 -7.41
N ASP A 189 -16.14 -5.81 -7.40
CA ASP A 189 -15.53 -5.24 -8.60
C ASP A 189 -14.05 -4.95 -8.33
N PRO A 190 -13.17 -5.96 -8.33
CA PRO A 190 -11.76 -5.76 -8.03
C PRO A 190 -11.04 -4.88 -9.07
N ASN A 191 -11.61 -4.74 -10.27
CA ASN A 191 -11.07 -3.92 -11.35
C ASN A 191 -11.45 -2.44 -11.18
N CYS A 192 -12.63 -2.16 -10.63
CA CYS A 192 -13.09 -0.79 -10.37
C CYS A 192 -13.87 -0.75 -9.05
N PRO A 193 -13.18 -0.92 -7.91
CA PRO A 193 -13.84 -0.97 -6.61
C PRO A 193 -14.45 0.40 -6.28
N SER A 194 -15.58 0.38 -5.59
CA SER A 194 -16.20 1.60 -5.09
C SER A 194 -15.22 2.38 -4.20
N ILE A 195 -15.20 3.70 -4.34
CA ILE A 195 -14.39 4.59 -3.50
C ILE A 195 -14.89 4.57 -2.04
N GLY A 196 -16.14 4.12 -1.82
CA GLY A 196 -16.77 4.09 -0.51
C GLY A 196 -17.23 5.47 -0.03
N GLU A 197 -17.80 5.51 1.17
CA GLU A 197 -18.23 6.76 1.79
C GLU A 197 -17.06 7.48 2.47
N ALA A 198 -17.04 8.81 2.37
CA ALA A 198 -16.05 9.62 3.07
C ALA A 198 -16.31 9.56 4.59
N ARG A 199 -15.28 9.15 5.33
CA ARG A 199 -15.30 9.07 6.78
C ARG A 199 -14.52 10.23 7.41
N LYS A 200 -15.16 10.84 8.42
CA LYS A 200 -14.56 11.84 9.29
C LYS A 200 -13.50 11.22 10.18
N VAL A 201 -12.46 11.99 10.44
CA VAL A 201 -11.35 11.69 11.35
C VAL A 201 -11.54 12.60 12.55
N GLU A 202 -11.86 12.02 13.70
CA GLU A 202 -12.41 12.75 14.84
C GLU A 202 -11.32 13.40 15.71
N SER A 203 -10.08 12.91 15.62
CA SER A 203 -8.95 13.42 16.42
C SER A 203 -7.65 13.56 15.62
N SER A 204 -6.77 14.42 16.12
CA SER A 204 -5.42 14.53 15.58
C SER A 204 -4.64 13.22 15.72
N ASP A 205 -4.80 12.48 16.81
CA ASP A 205 -4.09 11.20 17.01
C ASP A 205 -4.54 10.13 16.02
N GLU A 206 -5.84 10.08 15.71
CA GLU A 206 -6.38 9.21 14.66
C GLU A 206 -5.78 9.60 13.30
N ALA A 207 -5.68 10.90 12.99
CA ALA A 207 -5.05 11.36 11.76
C ALA A 207 -3.58 10.94 11.65
N HIS A 208 -2.79 11.09 12.72
CA HIS A 208 -1.38 10.65 12.74
C HIS A 208 -1.27 9.14 12.50
N LEU A 209 -2.10 8.34 13.18
CA LEU A 209 -2.11 6.89 12.99
C LEU A 209 -2.50 6.50 11.55
N ILE A 210 -3.48 7.19 10.95
CA ILE A 210 -3.84 7.00 9.54
C ILE A 210 -2.62 7.23 8.65
N PHE A 211 -1.91 8.35 8.83
CA PHE A 211 -0.75 8.67 8.00
C PHE A 211 0.38 7.64 8.18
N ASP A 212 0.70 7.23 9.41
CA ASP A 212 1.74 6.23 9.68
C ASP A 212 1.42 4.88 9.03
N LEU A 213 0.16 4.43 9.11
CA LEU A 213 -0.30 3.19 8.49
C LEU A 213 -0.31 3.29 6.96
N CYS A 214 -0.79 4.42 6.40
CA CYS A 214 -0.75 4.68 4.96
C CYS A 214 0.66 4.59 4.42
N GLU A 215 1.59 5.37 4.97
CA GLU A 215 2.99 5.37 4.55
C GLU A 215 3.60 3.98 4.66
N SER A 216 3.38 3.29 5.79
CA SER A 216 3.94 1.96 6.00
C SER A 216 3.48 0.95 4.95
N MET A 217 2.22 1.04 4.49
CA MET A 217 1.69 0.17 3.44
C MET A 217 2.18 0.60 2.04
N GLU A 218 2.14 1.90 1.74
CA GLU A 218 2.58 2.45 0.45
C GLU A 218 4.08 2.23 0.22
N TRP A 219 4.91 2.50 1.22
CA TRP A 219 6.33 2.24 1.16
C TRP A 219 6.63 0.78 0.94
N PHE A 220 5.88 -0.15 1.56
CA PHE A 220 6.09 -1.57 1.31
C PHE A 220 5.75 -1.95 -0.13
N VAL A 221 4.60 -1.53 -0.63
CA VAL A 221 4.19 -1.79 -2.02
C VAL A 221 5.24 -1.27 -3.00
N LEU A 222 5.66 -0.02 -2.85
CA LEU A 222 6.67 0.56 -3.75
C LEU A 222 8.04 -0.12 -3.57
N SER A 223 8.47 -0.36 -2.34
CA SER A 223 9.76 -1.00 -2.06
C SER A 223 9.82 -2.44 -2.56
N HIS A 224 8.69 -3.16 -2.58
CA HIS A 224 8.56 -4.48 -3.21
C HIS A 224 8.82 -4.39 -4.72
N GLU A 225 8.22 -3.43 -5.43
CA GLU A 225 8.49 -3.19 -6.86
C GLU A 225 9.95 -2.76 -7.11
N TYR A 226 10.54 -1.99 -6.20
CA TYR A 226 11.99 -1.73 -6.20
C TYR A 226 12.81 -3.00 -5.98
N GLY A 227 12.35 -3.94 -5.15
CA GLY A 227 12.96 -5.26 -4.99
C GLY A 227 13.04 -6.02 -6.32
N HIS A 228 11.97 -6.00 -7.12
CA HIS A 228 11.99 -6.56 -8.48
C HIS A 228 13.01 -5.87 -9.40
N HIS A 229 13.12 -4.55 -9.31
CA HIS A 229 14.10 -3.77 -10.07
C HIS A 229 15.54 -4.08 -9.66
N ILE A 230 15.85 -4.01 -8.35
CA ILE A 230 17.18 -4.26 -7.77
C ILE A 230 17.67 -5.67 -8.12
N MET A 231 16.78 -6.67 -8.04
CA MET A 231 17.10 -8.05 -8.38
C MET A 231 16.97 -8.37 -9.86
N GLN A 232 16.63 -7.37 -10.68
CA GLN A 232 16.53 -7.51 -12.13
C GLN A 232 15.56 -8.60 -12.57
N HIS A 233 14.50 -8.86 -11.79
CA HIS A 233 13.53 -9.95 -12.00
C HIS A 233 12.85 -9.87 -13.37
N SER A 234 12.63 -8.66 -13.87
CA SER A 234 12.05 -8.37 -15.19
C SER A 234 13.08 -8.22 -16.31
N LEU A 235 14.39 -8.17 -15.99
CA LEU A 235 15.45 -8.05 -16.99
C LEU A 235 15.88 -9.39 -17.57
N GLY A 236 15.69 -10.49 -16.83
CA GLY A 236 16.09 -11.84 -17.19
C GLY A 236 14.95 -12.79 -17.60
N GLY A 237 13.75 -12.25 -17.87
CA GLY A 237 12.61 -13.06 -18.30
C GLY A 237 12.98 -13.88 -19.54
N VAL A 238 13.19 -15.18 -19.34
CA VAL A 238 13.29 -16.13 -20.45
C VAL A 238 11.94 -16.05 -21.16
N ALA A 239 11.91 -15.39 -22.31
CA ALA A 239 10.80 -15.47 -23.26
C ALA A 239 10.78 -16.88 -23.88
N GLY A 240 10.66 -17.89 -23.02
CA GLY A 240 10.48 -19.27 -23.40
C GLY A 240 9.02 -19.47 -23.72
N ALA A 241 8.73 -20.23 -24.77
CA ALA A 241 7.37 -20.54 -25.23
C ALA A 241 6.46 -21.25 -24.19
N GLN A 242 6.95 -21.51 -22.97
CA GLN A 242 6.25 -22.20 -21.89
C GLN A 242 5.92 -21.30 -20.68
N GLY A 243 6.24 -20.00 -20.73
CA GLY A 243 6.08 -19.11 -19.58
C GLY A 243 7.16 -19.35 -18.51
N GLU A 244 7.12 -18.54 -17.45
CA GLU A 244 8.00 -18.69 -16.30
C GLU A 244 7.55 -19.88 -15.43
N GLU A 245 8.51 -20.69 -14.95
CA GLU A 245 8.22 -21.78 -14.03
C GLU A 245 7.69 -21.23 -12.70
N TYR A 246 6.58 -21.80 -12.21
CA TYR A 246 5.86 -21.31 -11.03
C TYR A 246 6.75 -21.13 -9.78
N GLU A 247 7.68 -22.06 -9.53
CA GLU A 247 8.60 -21.97 -8.38
C GLU A 247 9.64 -20.85 -8.54
N LEU A 248 10.05 -20.54 -9.78
CA LEU A 248 10.94 -19.40 -10.05
C LEU A 248 10.21 -18.07 -9.79
N ALA A 249 8.96 -17.95 -10.25
CA ALA A 249 8.13 -16.77 -9.97
C ALA A 249 7.95 -16.55 -8.47
N LYS A 250 7.67 -17.62 -7.69
CA LYS A 250 7.61 -17.52 -6.23
C LYS A 250 8.92 -17.04 -5.61
N GLY A 251 10.06 -17.56 -6.07
CA GLY A 251 11.37 -17.15 -5.59
C GLY A 251 11.62 -15.65 -5.80
N LYS A 252 11.24 -15.13 -6.96
CA LYS A 252 11.34 -13.69 -7.29
C LYS A 252 10.46 -12.83 -6.38
N GLU A 253 9.20 -13.21 -6.18
CA GLU A 253 8.29 -12.49 -5.27
C GLU A 253 8.85 -12.43 -3.85
N CYS A 254 9.39 -13.55 -3.33
CA CYS A 254 10.00 -13.54 -2.01
C CYS A 254 11.28 -12.71 -1.92
N GLN A 255 12.11 -12.71 -2.96
CA GLN A 255 13.29 -11.83 -3.02
C GLN A 255 12.88 -10.35 -3.01
N ALA A 256 11.82 -10.00 -3.74
CA ALA A 256 11.24 -8.67 -3.72
C ALA A 256 10.67 -8.31 -2.34
N ASP A 257 9.97 -9.22 -1.67
CA ASP A 257 9.48 -9.04 -0.30
C ASP A 257 10.61 -8.81 0.71
N LEU A 258 11.71 -9.56 0.62
CA LEU A 258 12.88 -9.40 1.48
C LEU A 258 13.50 -8.00 1.35
N ILE A 259 13.73 -7.56 0.11
CA ILE A 259 14.31 -6.24 -0.16
C ILE A 259 13.33 -5.14 0.24
N GLY A 260 12.06 -5.29 -0.12
CA GLY A 260 11.00 -4.36 0.24
C GLY A 260 10.89 -4.16 1.75
N ALA A 261 10.93 -5.26 2.51
CA ALA A 261 10.94 -5.25 3.96
C ALA A 261 12.17 -4.53 4.53
N HIS A 262 13.37 -4.79 4.00
CA HIS A 262 14.60 -4.13 4.47
C HIS A 262 14.55 -2.60 4.23
N ILE A 263 14.12 -2.17 3.04
CA ILE A 263 13.95 -0.74 2.73
C ILE A 263 12.91 -0.11 3.66
N CYS A 264 11.78 -0.77 3.91
CA CYS A 264 10.75 -0.26 4.81
C CYS A 264 11.21 -0.10 6.25
N MET A 265 12.01 -1.05 6.75
CA MET A 265 12.60 -0.94 8.09
C MET A 265 13.45 0.32 8.21
N ALA A 266 14.28 0.59 7.21
CA ALA A 266 15.16 1.75 7.17
C ALA A 266 14.37 3.06 6.97
N LEU A 267 13.34 3.08 6.12
CA LEU A 267 12.42 4.23 5.98
C LEU A 267 11.73 4.55 7.30
N GLY A 268 11.17 3.54 7.97
CA GLY A 268 10.49 3.70 9.25
C GLY A 268 11.41 4.27 10.34
N ALA A 269 12.66 3.81 10.39
CA ALA A 269 13.66 4.28 11.34
C ALA A 269 14.22 5.68 11.03
N GLN A 270 14.22 6.10 9.75
CA GLN A 270 14.84 7.35 9.27
C GLN A 270 13.82 8.39 8.77
N ASN A 271 12.54 8.26 9.13
CA ASN A 271 11.50 9.17 8.66
C ASN A 271 11.71 10.58 9.26
N ASN A 272 11.67 11.60 8.39
CA ASN A 272 11.88 13.01 8.74
C ASN A 272 10.86 13.53 9.76
N ARG A 273 9.68 12.90 9.86
CA ARG A 273 8.60 13.25 10.79
C ARG A 273 8.71 12.54 12.14
N GLY A 274 9.73 11.70 12.32
CA GLY A 274 9.91 10.85 13.50
C GLY A 274 9.71 9.38 13.16
N LEU A 275 9.90 8.51 14.15
CA LEU A 275 9.82 7.06 13.97
C LEU A 275 8.42 6.64 13.46
N ASN A 276 8.35 6.05 12.26
CA ASN A 276 7.16 5.33 11.82
C ASN A 276 7.29 3.86 12.28
N PHE A 277 6.70 3.57 13.44
CA PHE A 277 6.75 2.25 14.08
C PHE A 277 6.22 1.14 13.16
N SER A 278 5.13 1.41 12.45
CA SER A 278 4.50 0.45 11.54
C SER A 278 5.43 0.04 10.40
N ALA A 279 6.14 1.01 9.80
CA ALA A 279 7.11 0.73 8.75
C ALA A 279 8.36 0.03 9.28
N MET A 280 8.90 0.50 10.42
CA MET A 280 10.10 -0.07 11.04
C MET A 280 9.96 -1.57 11.34
N PHE A 281 8.77 -2.01 11.73
CA PHE A 281 8.49 -3.41 12.06
C PHE A 281 7.78 -4.19 10.94
N ASN A 282 7.66 -3.60 9.74
CA ASN A 282 6.95 -4.17 8.59
C ASN A 282 5.48 -4.54 8.88
N ILE A 283 4.83 -3.85 9.81
CA ILE A 283 3.41 -4.06 10.15
C ILE A 283 2.52 -3.71 8.95
N GLY A 284 2.80 -2.61 8.24
CA GLY A 284 2.07 -2.25 7.03
C GLY A 284 2.19 -3.30 5.93
N ALA A 285 3.36 -3.93 5.78
CA ALA A 285 3.57 -5.03 4.83
C ALA A 285 2.66 -6.23 5.14
N VAL A 286 2.59 -6.64 6.40
CA VAL A 286 1.71 -7.72 6.85
C VAL A 286 0.24 -7.36 6.60
N ILE A 287 -0.17 -6.14 6.96
CA ILE A 287 -1.54 -5.66 6.79
C ILE A 287 -1.95 -5.70 5.32
N ILE A 288 -1.18 -5.08 4.43
CA ILE A 288 -1.58 -4.96 3.02
C ILE A 288 -1.62 -6.32 2.33
N LEU A 289 -0.63 -7.19 2.58
CA LEU A 289 -0.62 -8.54 2.00
C LEU A 289 -1.80 -9.39 2.51
N THR A 290 -2.09 -9.32 3.81
CA THR A 290 -3.21 -10.08 4.39
C THR A 290 -4.56 -9.58 3.87
N VAL A 291 -4.73 -8.27 3.71
CA VAL A 291 -5.97 -7.71 3.15
C VAL A 291 -6.14 -8.07 1.68
N LEU A 292 -5.07 -8.01 0.87
CA LEU A 292 -5.15 -8.42 -0.54
C LEU A 292 -5.52 -9.90 -0.68
N ASP A 293 -4.97 -10.78 0.17
CA ASP A 293 -5.37 -12.20 0.26
C ASP A 293 -6.86 -12.35 0.61
N CYS A 294 -7.33 -11.63 1.63
CA CYS A 294 -8.75 -11.62 2.03
C CYS A 294 -9.66 -11.12 0.91
N VAL A 295 -9.27 -10.08 0.16
CA VAL A 295 -10.02 -9.57 -1.01
C VAL A 295 -10.10 -10.63 -2.10
N MET A 296 -9.02 -11.35 -2.39
CA MET A 296 -9.04 -12.42 -3.39
C MET A 296 -9.93 -13.60 -2.95
N ARG A 297 -9.89 -13.98 -1.67
CA ARG A 297 -10.82 -14.97 -1.09
C ARG A 297 -12.27 -14.50 -1.16
N GLY A 298 -12.52 -13.23 -0.86
CA GLY A 298 -13.85 -12.62 -0.99
C GLY A 298 -14.35 -12.58 -2.43
N ARG A 299 -13.48 -12.30 -3.40
CA ARG A 299 -13.80 -12.44 -4.83
C ARG A 299 -14.22 -13.88 -5.16
N SER A 300 -13.52 -14.89 -4.64
CA SER A 300 -13.90 -16.30 -4.83
C SER A 300 -15.32 -16.56 -4.31
N ILE A 301 -15.62 -16.12 -3.07
CA ILE A 301 -16.97 -16.23 -2.49
C ILE A 301 -18.02 -15.53 -3.34
N MET A 302 -17.73 -14.32 -3.84
CA MET A 302 -18.67 -13.57 -4.67
C MET A 302 -18.87 -14.19 -6.06
N ARG A 303 -17.99 -15.09 -6.50
CA ARG A 303 -18.10 -15.81 -7.78
C ARG A 303 -18.77 -17.17 -7.63
N SER A 304 -18.24 -18.02 -6.75
CA SER A 304 -18.65 -19.43 -6.63
C SER A 304 -19.49 -19.70 -5.37
N GLY A 305 -19.51 -18.79 -4.41
CA GLY A 305 -20.14 -18.99 -3.10
C GLY A 305 -19.25 -19.67 -2.07
N SER A 306 -17.99 -19.99 -2.41
CA SER A 306 -16.97 -20.55 -1.53
C SER A 306 -15.62 -19.85 -1.72
N ASP A 307 -14.75 -19.87 -0.71
CA ASP A 307 -13.33 -19.51 -0.82
C ASP A 307 -12.40 -20.73 -1.05
N ASP A 308 -12.94 -21.94 -1.25
CA ASP A 308 -12.15 -23.16 -1.43
C ASP A 308 -11.27 -23.14 -2.71
N ASP A 309 -11.75 -22.51 -3.79
CA ASP A 309 -11.04 -22.47 -5.09
C ASP A 309 -9.91 -21.41 -5.14
N PHE A 310 -9.62 -20.74 -4.03
CA PHE A 310 -8.63 -19.65 -3.98
C PHE A 310 -7.18 -20.14 -4.10
N SER A 311 -6.89 -21.40 -3.75
CA SER A 311 -5.52 -21.95 -3.69
C SER A 311 -4.78 -22.03 -5.04
N ASP A 312 -5.48 -21.84 -6.16
CA ASP A 312 -4.97 -22.13 -7.51
C ASP A 312 -4.49 -20.88 -8.28
N SER A 313 -4.25 -19.76 -7.60
CA SER A 313 -3.65 -18.57 -8.22
C SER A 313 -2.18 -18.87 -8.61
N SER A 314 -1.92 -19.02 -9.91
CA SER A 314 -0.65 -19.45 -10.47
C SER A 314 0.45 -18.37 -10.51
N THR A 315 0.22 -17.18 -9.97
CA THR A 315 1.13 -16.03 -10.18
C THR A 315 1.77 -15.46 -8.92
N HIS A 316 1.24 -15.73 -7.72
CA HIS A 316 1.87 -15.29 -6.47
C HIS A 316 2.02 -16.45 -5.46
N PRO A 317 3.10 -16.46 -4.65
CA PRO A 317 3.24 -17.42 -3.57
C PRO A 317 2.12 -17.27 -2.52
N PRO A 318 1.82 -18.35 -1.77
CA PRO A 318 0.89 -18.29 -0.64
C PRO A 318 1.28 -17.21 0.38
N LEU A 319 0.27 -16.57 1.01
CA LEU A 319 0.47 -15.49 1.98
C LEU A 319 1.49 -15.84 3.06
N ASP A 320 1.34 -17.00 3.71
CA ASP A 320 2.24 -17.42 4.80
C ASP A 320 3.71 -17.52 4.36
N TYR A 321 3.96 -17.85 3.10
CA TYR A 321 5.31 -17.91 2.55
C TYR A 321 5.91 -16.50 2.40
N ARG A 322 5.12 -15.54 1.90
CA ARG A 322 5.51 -14.13 1.80
C ARG A 322 5.74 -13.49 3.17
N LEU A 323 4.83 -13.71 4.12
CA LEU A 323 4.98 -13.23 5.49
C LEU A 323 6.22 -13.82 6.17
N GLY A 324 6.53 -15.09 5.91
CA GLY A 324 7.76 -15.74 6.39
C GLY A 324 9.03 -15.03 5.90
N ALA A 325 9.07 -14.56 4.66
CA ALA A 325 10.18 -13.77 4.13
C ALA A 325 10.33 -12.42 4.88
N ILE A 326 9.23 -11.71 5.10
CA ILE A 326 9.22 -10.43 5.84
C ILE A 326 9.72 -10.62 7.28
N SER A 327 9.21 -11.64 7.99
CA SER A 327 9.66 -11.97 9.35
C SER A 327 11.13 -12.39 9.39
N PHE A 328 11.59 -13.12 8.37
CA PHE A 328 13.00 -13.50 8.25
C PHE A 328 13.90 -12.26 8.12
N MET A 329 13.55 -11.31 7.25
CA MET A 329 14.35 -10.10 7.07
C MET A 329 14.44 -9.27 8.35
N LEU A 330 13.31 -9.08 9.06
CA LEU A 330 13.29 -8.37 10.33
C LEU A 330 14.25 -9.02 11.33
N ARG A 331 14.15 -10.34 11.51
CA ARG A 331 15.05 -11.08 12.41
C ARG A 331 16.51 -10.93 12.00
N HIS A 332 16.80 -11.05 10.71
CA HIS A 332 18.15 -10.98 10.18
C HIS A 332 18.82 -9.65 10.51
N ILE A 333 18.17 -8.53 10.15
CA ILE A 333 18.70 -7.18 10.40
C ILE A 333 18.88 -6.92 11.91
N TYR A 334 17.90 -7.27 12.74
CA TYR A 334 18.01 -7.11 14.20
C TYR A 334 19.18 -7.90 14.80
N GLN A 335 19.39 -9.14 14.34
CA GLN A 335 20.48 -9.98 14.82
C GLN A 335 21.85 -9.49 14.35
N GLU A 336 21.94 -8.87 13.16
CA GLU A 336 23.17 -8.24 12.66
C GLU A 336 23.51 -6.96 13.43
N GLU A 337 22.53 -6.09 13.68
CA GLU A 337 22.74 -4.82 14.39
C GLU A 337 22.93 -5.02 15.90
N LYS A 338 22.22 -5.98 16.49
CA LYS A 338 22.22 -6.27 17.93
C LYS A 338 22.30 -7.78 18.19
N PRO A 339 23.50 -8.39 18.13
CA PRO A 339 23.66 -9.81 18.46
C PRO A 339 23.15 -10.14 19.87
N GLY A 340 22.31 -11.16 20.00
CA GLY A 340 21.72 -11.59 21.28
C GLY A 340 20.37 -10.94 21.64
N SER A 341 19.80 -10.11 20.77
CA SER A 341 18.51 -9.42 20.97
C SER A 341 17.27 -10.28 20.70
N GLU A 342 17.32 -11.60 20.95
CA GLU A 342 16.23 -12.52 20.57
C GLU A 342 14.89 -12.15 21.23
N GLU A 343 14.89 -11.66 22.47
CA GLU A 343 13.65 -11.19 23.12
C GLU A 343 13.06 -9.96 22.40
N GLU A 344 13.88 -9.00 21.97
CA GLU A 344 13.44 -7.83 21.17
C GLU A 344 12.90 -8.28 19.81
N VAL A 345 13.56 -9.25 19.16
CA VAL A 345 13.12 -9.83 17.89
C VAL A 345 11.75 -10.50 18.05
N GLN A 346 11.57 -11.32 19.08
CA GLN A 346 10.28 -11.99 19.33
C GLN A 346 9.18 -10.99 19.67
N TRP A 347 9.50 -9.94 20.44
CA TRP A 347 8.60 -8.84 20.70
C TRP A 347 8.18 -8.12 19.41
N ALA A 348 9.13 -7.79 18.53
CA ALA A 348 8.86 -7.17 17.24
C ALA A 348 8.00 -8.04 16.31
N LEU A 349 8.36 -9.33 16.17
CA LEU A 349 7.59 -10.31 15.41
C LEU A 349 6.17 -10.52 15.98
N SER A 350 5.98 -10.32 17.29
CA SER A 350 4.64 -10.39 17.89
C SER A 350 3.68 -9.35 17.31
N TYR A 351 4.15 -8.16 16.90
CA TYR A 351 3.30 -7.17 16.27
C TYR A 351 2.91 -7.56 14.84
N GLN A 352 3.82 -8.19 14.09
CA GLN A 352 3.46 -8.77 12.78
C GLN A 352 2.36 -9.82 12.92
N ASN A 353 2.49 -10.73 13.90
CA ASN A 353 1.47 -11.73 14.17
C ASN A 353 0.13 -11.10 14.58
N LYS A 354 0.14 -10.15 15.52
CA LYS A 354 -1.08 -9.43 15.95
C LYS A 354 -1.76 -8.69 14.80
N ALA A 355 -0.98 -8.09 13.91
CA ALA A 355 -1.53 -7.41 12.74
C ALA A 355 -2.22 -8.40 11.78
N LYS A 356 -1.61 -9.56 11.50
CA LYS A 356 -2.25 -10.63 10.72
C LYS A 356 -3.52 -11.14 11.39
N GLU A 357 -3.44 -11.44 12.68
CA GLU A 357 -4.57 -11.94 13.49
C GLU A 357 -5.74 -10.96 13.50
N LEU A 358 -5.47 -9.65 13.62
CA LEU A 358 -6.49 -8.61 13.54
C LEU A 358 -7.22 -8.63 12.20
N ILE A 359 -6.49 -8.62 11.08
CA ILE A 359 -7.11 -8.61 9.75
C ILE A 359 -7.92 -9.89 9.52
N GLU A 360 -7.38 -11.07 9.86
CA GLU A 360 -8.11 -12.34 9.73
C GLU A 360 -9.34 -12.41 10.65
N HIS A 361 -9.27 -11.80 11.84
CA HIS A 361 -10.42 -11.70 12.74
C HIS A 361 -11.55 -10.87 12.11
N ILE A 362 -11.24 -9.67 11.62
CA ILE A 362 -12.20 -8.78 10.95
C ILE A 362 -12.76 -9.48 9.71
N TRP A 363 -11.89 -10.07 8.90
CA TRP A 363 -12.26 -10.84 7.72
C TRP A 363 -13.23 -11.98 8.07
N GLY A 364 -13.00 -12.73 9.15
CA GLY A 364 -13.88 -13.80 9.60
C GLY A 364 -15.33 -13.33 9.87
N HIS A 365 -15.51 -12.08 10.28
CA HIS A 365 -16.83 -11.44 10.37
C HIS A 365 -17.37 -11.08 8.98
N SER A 366 -16.63 -10.30 8.20
CA SER A 366 -17.08 -9.79 6.90
C SER A 366 -17.27 -10.89 5.85
N LYS A 367 -16.57 -12.01 5.96
CA LYS A 367 -16.81 -13.24 5.18
C LYS A 367 -18.27 -13.69 5.27
N LYS A 368 -18.86 -13.65 6.45
CA LYS A 368 -20.28 -14.01 6.65
C LYS A 368 -21.21 -13.03 5.93
N HIS A 369 -20.83 -11.75 5.89
CA HIS A 369 -21.57 -10.73 5.14
C HIS A 369 -21.50 -11.00 3.63
N LEU A 370 -20.31 -11.28 3.08
CA LEU A 370 -20.12 -11.62 1.68
C LEU A 370 -20.95 -12.84 1.25
N HIS A 371 -20.99 -13.90 2.06
CA HIS A 371 -21.87 -15.04 1.78
C HIS A 371 -23.35 -14.62 1.73
N LYS A 372 -23.80 -13.73 2.61
CA LYS A 372 -25.17 -13.19 2.53
C LYS A 372 -25.38 -12.44 1.22
N CYS A 373 -24.47 -11.55 0.83
CA CYS A 373 -24.52 -10.84 -0.45
C CYS A 373 -24.63 -11.82 -1.64
N TYR A 374 -23.81 -12.86 -1.65
CA TYR A 374 -23.87 -13.93 -2.64
C TYR A 374 -25.23 -14.64 -2.65
N LEU A 375 -25.77 -15.03 -1.49
CA LEU A 375 -27.08 -15.68 -1.42
C LEU A 375 -28.23 -14.77 -1.90
N HIS A 376 -28.06 -13.44 -1.82
CA HIS A 376 -29.02 -12.46 -2.35
C HIS A 376 -28.77 -12.08 -3.82
N GLY A 377 -27.86 -12.78 -4.52
CA GLY A 377 -27.65 -12.61 -5.96
C GLY A 377 -26.58 -11.60 -6.36
N MET A 378 -25.85 -10.97 -5.41
CA MET A 378 -24.69 -10.16 -5.75
C MET A 378 -23.56 -11.07 -6.26
N ARG A 379 -23.00 -10.77 -7.43
CA ARG A 379 -21.92 -11.55 -8.03
C ARG A 379 -20.77 -10.65 -8.43
N SER A 380 -19.55 -11.13 -8.22
CA SER A 380 -18.36 -10.44 -8.72
C SER A 380 -18.40 -10.34 -10.24
N LYS A 381 -18.00 -9.18 -10.77
CA LYS A 381 -17.94 -8.95 -12.22
C LYS A 381 -16.77 -9.71 -12.89
#